data_AF-A0A3D2X7G7-F1
#
_entry.id   AF-A0A3D2X7G7-F1
#
_cell.length_a   1.000
_cell.length_b   1.000
_cell.length_c   1.000
_cell.angle_alpha   90.00
_cell.angle_beta   90.00
_cell.angle_gamma   90.00
#
_symmetry.space_group_name_H-M   'P 1'
#
loop_
_entity.id
_entity.type
_entity.pdbx_description
1 polymer ?
#
loop_
_entity_poly.entity_id
_entity_poly.type
_entity_poly.pdbx_seq_one_letter_code
_entity_poly.pdbx_strand_id
1 'polypeptide(L)'
;KKEYADFYVDYMVSNLRDWIYKTKAEVLIPVPLHKNKYKQRGFNQAQLLAEGLSKALSIPVDNKLLVRTMDTKPQKKLDNKERMKNLEKAFSISTNSKKSEELFPYKRVILVDDIYTTGSTIEACTNVLQKAGCLEVFFVTVCIGSGF
;
A
#
# COMPACT_ATOMS: atom_id res chain seq x y z
N LYS A 1 -0.83 -15.70 10.54
CA LYS A 1 0.50 -16.17 10.98
C LYS A 1 1.50 -15.93 9.86
N LYS A 2 2.77 -15.67 10.16
CA LYS A 2 3.83 -15.45 9.17
C LYS A 2 3.93 -16.58 8.14
N GLU A 3 3.66 -17.81 8.58
CA GLU A 3 3.58 -19.03 7.76
C GLU A 3 2.65 -18.91 6.53
N TYR A 4 1.57 -18.12 6.61
CA TYR A 4 0.68 -17.92 5.46
C TYR A 4 1.22 -16.90 4.46
N ALA A 5 2.12 -16.00 4.88
CA ALA A 5 2.65 -14.96 4.00
C ALA A 5 3.47 -15.57 2.86
N ASP A 6 4.29 -16.58 3.16
CA ASP A 6 5.12 -17.27 2.16
C ASP A 6 4.24 -17.97 1.12
N PHE A 7 3.21 -18.70 1.55
CA PHE A 7 2.24 -19.31 0.66
C PHE A 7 1.56 -18.30 -0.28
N TYR A 8 1.11 -17.16 0.26
CA TYR A 8 0.48 -16.12 -0.57
C TYR A 8 1.47 -15.43 -1.50
N VAL A 9 2.72 -15.23 -1.09
CA VAL A 9 3.79 -14.70 -1.95
C VAL A 9 4.03 -15.65 -3.11
N ASP A 10 4.21 -16.94 -2.85
CA ASP A 10 4.43 -17.94 -3.91
C ASP A 10 3.25 -17.98 -4.89
N TYR A 11 2.02 -17.92 -4.37
CA TYR A 11 0.82 -17.85 -5.18
C TYR A 11 0.77 -16.58 -6.05
N MET A 12 1.05 -15.41 -5.46
CA MET A 12 1.08 -14.13 -6.20
C MET A 12 2.18 -14.12 -7.25
N VAL A 13 3.38 -14.62 -6.95
CA VAL A 13 4.47 -14.71 -7.94
C VAL A 13 4.08 -15.62 -9.09
N SER A 14 3.52 -16.79 -8.80
CA SER A 14 3.13 -17.77 -9.83
C SER A 14 2.08 -17.22 -10.80
N ASN A 15 1.19 -16.35 -10.33
CA ASN A 15 0.06 -15.85 -11.13
C ASN A 15 0.25 -14.43 -11.67
N LEU A 16 1.02 -13.59 -10.98
CA LEU A 16 1.09 -12.15 -11.26
C LEU A 16 2.46 -11.67 -11.74
N ARG A 17 3.50 -12.52 -11.73
CA ARG A 17 4.88 -12.14 -12.09
C ARG A 17 4.96 -11.37 -13.41
N ASP A 18 4.37 -11.90 -14.47
CA ASP A 18 4.45 -11.28 -15.80
C ASP A 18 3.72 -9.94 -15.84
N TRP A 19 2.59 -9.84 -15.16
CA TRP A 19 1.85 -8.58 -15.05
C TRP A 19 2.64 -7.54 -14.25
N ILE A 20 3.23 -7.95 -13.11
CA ILE A 20 4.08 -7.08 -12.28
C ILE A 20 5.25 -6.55 -13.10
N TYR A 21 5.96 -7.39 -13.87
CA TYR A 21 7.05 -6.91 -14.71
C TYR A 21 6.58 -5.96 -15.83
N LYS A 22 5.40 -6.18 -16.41
CA LYS A 22 4.83 -5.29 -17.43
C LYS A 22 4.55 -3.88 -16.90
N THR A 23 4.27 -3.73 -15.60
CA THR A 23 4.09 -2.39 -14.98
C THR A 23 5.37 -1.55 -15.00
N LYS A 24 6.55 -2.18 -15.09
CA LYS A 24 7.86 -1.51 -14.95
C LYS A 24 7.95 -0.64 -13.68
N ALA A 25 7.28 -1.07 -12.61
CA ALA A 25 7.32 -0.36 -11.33
C ALA A 25 8.74 -0.37 -10.75
N GLU A 26 9.12 0.76 -10.17
CA GLU A 26 10.45 0.98 -9.60
C GLU A 26 10.53 0.49 -8.16
N VAL A 27 9.38 0.38 -7.48
CA VAL A 27 9.29 0.05 -6.06
C VAL A 27 7.94 -0.55 -5.69
N LEU A 28 7.96 -1.43 -4.68
CA LEU A 28 6.78 -1.90 -3.96
C LEU A 28 6.57 -1.03 -2.71
N ILE A 29 5.36 -0.54 -2.49
CA ILE A 29 5.00 0.27 -1.33
C ILE A 29 3.89 -0.46 -0.58
N PRO A 30 4.15 -1.03 0.61
CA PRO A 30 3.09 -1.65 1.39
C PRO A 30 2.15 -0.58 1.94
N VAL A 31 0.85 -0.85 1.91
CA VAL A 31 -0.15 0.01 2.54
C VAL A 31 0.13 0.09 4.05
N PRO A 32 0.31 1.30 4.62
CA PRO A 32 0.70 1.42 6.01
C PRO A 32 -0.48 1.19 6.95
N LEU A 33 -0.22 0.43 8.02
CA LEU A 33 -1.12 0.33 9.16
C LEU A 33 -0.98 1.54 10.07
N HIS A 34 -2.08 1.91 10.73
CA HIS A 34 -2.02 2.90 11.80
C HIS A 34 -1.23 2.35 12.99
N LYS A 35 -0.48 3.21 13.69
CA LYS A 35 0.41 2.83 14.80
C LYS A 35 -0.28 1.97 15.87
N ASN A 36 -1.55 2.26 16.19
CA ASN A 36 -2.33 1.49 17.16
C ASN A 36 -2.61 0.06 16.68
N LYS A 37 -2.97 -0.11 15.40
CA LYS A 37 -3.18 -1.43 14.79
C LYS A 37 -1.88 -2.21 14.69
N TYR A 38 -0.78 -1.54 14.39
CA TYR A 38 0.55 -2.15 14.38
C TYR A 38 0.92 -2.69 15.77
N LYS A 39 0.72 -1.89 16.83
CA LYS A 39 0.95 -2.32 18.23
C LYS A 39 0.10 -3.53 18.63
N GLN A 40 -1.15 -3.60 18.18
CA GLN A 40 -2.04 -4.73 18.49
C GLN A 40 -1.67 -6.01 17.74
N ARG A 41 -1.30 -5.89 16.45
CA ARG A 41 -1.04 -7.05 15.58
C ARG A 41 0.43 -7.50 15.62
N GLY A 42 1.35 -6.64 16.04
CA GLY A 42 2.79 -6.89 16.07
C GLY A 42 3.50 -6.76 14.71
N PHE A 43 2.76 -6.76 13.60
CA PHE A 43 3.30 -6.67 12.24
C PHE A 43 2.30 -6.06 11.25
N ASN A 44 2.77 -5.64 10.07
CA ASN A 44 1.96 -5.23 8.92
C ASN A 44 1.95 -6.33 7.85
N GLN A 45 0.77 -6.91 7.58
CA GLN A 45 0.59 -7.96 6.57
C GLN A 45 1.05 -7.51 5.19
N ALA A 46 0.66 -6.30 4.77
CA ALA A 46 1.05 -5.71 3.50
C ALA A 46 2.57 -5.61 3.35
N GLN A 47 3.26 -5.25 4.44
CA GLN A 47 4.72 -5.19 4.47
C GLN A 47 5.37 -6.57 4.30
N LEU A 48 4.87 -7.58 5.01
CA LEU A 48 5.39 -8.95 4.87
C LEU A 48 5.23 -9.47 3.43
N LEU A 49 4.09 -9.20 2.80
CA LEU A 49 3.84 -9.54 1.40
C LEU A 49 4.80 -8.80 0.46
N ALA A 50 4.96 -7.48 0.63
CA ALA A 50 5.86 -6.67 -0.20
C ALA A 50 7.32 -7.14 -0.08
N GLU A 51 7.78 -7.47 1.13
CA GLU A 51 9.14 -8.00 1.36
C GLU A 51 9.33 -9.38 0.73
N GLY A 52 8.31 -10.25 0.76
CA GLY A 52 8.35 -11.54 0.08
C GLY A 52 8.39 -11.41 -1.44
N LEU A 53 7.51 -10.57 -2.01
CA LEU A 53 7.49 -10.27 -3.45
C LEU A 53 8.82 -9.65 -3.90
N SER A 54 9.40 -8.76 -3.10
CA SER A 54 10.70 -8.15 -3.39
C SER A 54 11.81 -9.18 -3.52
N LYS A 55 11.88 -10.15 -2.59
CA LYS A 55 12.86 -11.24 -2.66
C LYS A 55 12.69 -12.09 -3.91
N ALA A 56 11.44 -12.38 -4.29
CA ALA A 56 11.15 -13.24 -5.44
C ALA A 56 11.31 -12.53 -6.80
N LEU A 57 11.03 -11.22 -6.86
CA LEU A 57 10.94 -10.46 -8.11
C LEU A 57 12.05 -9.41 -8.28
N SER A 58 12.93 -9.25 -7.28
CA SER A 58 14.02 -8.26 -7.29
C SER A 58 13.57 -6.81 -7.50
N ILE A 59 12.36 -6.48 -7.04
CA ILE A 59 11.82 -5.11 -7.00
C ILE A 59 12.01 -4.58 -5.57
N PRO A 60 12.62 -3.41 -5.34
CA PRO A 60 12.86 -2.91 -3.99
C PRO A 60 11.54 -2.57 -3.27
N VAL A 61 11.59 -2.54 -1.94
CA VAL A 61 10.46 -2.10 -1.09
C VAL A 61 10.78 -0.79 -0.41
N ASP A 62 9.86 0.17 -0.44
CA ASP A 62 9.92 1.36 0.42
C ASP A 62 8.84 1.30 1.51
N ASN A 63 9.28 0.87 2.69
CA ASN A 63 8.45 0.75 3.89
C ASN A 63 8.22 2.07 4.63
N LYS A 64 8.86 3.17 4.20
CA LYS A 64 8.90 4.44 4.94
C LYS A 64 8.28 5.60 4.18
N LEU A 65 8.12 5.49 2.87
CA LEU A 65 7.59 6.57 2.03
C LEU A 65 6.17 6.94 2.40
N LEU A 66 5.27 5.95 2.49
CA LEU A 66 3.86 6.17 2.77
C LEU A 66 3.57 5.88 4.24
N VAL A 67 2.96 6.84 4.93
CA VAL A 67 2.60 6.71 6.35
C VAL A 67 1.11 6.95 6.57
N ARG A 68 0.54 6.25 7.54
CA ARG A 68 -0.84 6.46 7.99
C ARG A 68 -0.86 7.31 9.24
N THR A 69 -1.35 8.54 9.12
CA THR A 69 -1.32 9.57 10.16
C THR A 69 -2.53 9.53 11.08
N MET A 70 -3.67 9.00 10.64
CA MET A 70 -4.89 8.92 11.43
C MET A 70 -5.40 7.49 11.65
N ASP A 71 -5.86 7.23 12.87
CA ASP A 71 -6.63 6.03 13.20
C ASP A 71 -8.07 6.23 12.75
N THR A 72 -8.35 5.98 11.48
CA THR A 72 -9.74 5.98 11.03
C THR A 72 -10.46 4.74 11.58
N LYS A 73 -11.29 4.94 12.61
CA LYS A 73 -12.24 3.91 13.10
C LYS A 73 -13.20 3.52 11.95
N PRO A 74 -13.83 2.33 11.96
CA PRO A 74 -14.90 2.00 11.02
C PRO A 74 -16.06 2.98 11.22
N GLN A 75 -16.20 3.95 10.31
CA GLN A 75 -17.18 5.02 10.41
C GLN A 75 -18.53 4.54 9.85
N LYS A 76 -19.22 3.64 10.59
CA LYS A 76 -20.62 3.22 10.29
C LYS A 76 -21.65 4.37 10.36
N LYS A 77 -21.24 5.60 10.65
CA LYS A 77 -22.11 6.76 10.93
C LYS A 77 -21.82 8.02 10.10
N LEU A 78 -20.88 7.97 9.14
CA LEU A 78 -20.54 9.15 8.32
C LEU A 78 -20.98 8.95 6.87
N ASP A 79 -21.49 10.02 6.26
CA ASP A 79 -21.80 10.11 4.84
C ASP A 79 -20.57 9.73 3.99
N ASN A 80 -20.78 9.08 2.84
CA ASN A 80 -19.76 8.79 1.84
C ASN A 80 -18.81 9.98 1.58
N LYS A 81 -19.32 11.21 1.56
CA LYS A 81 -18.51 12.42 1.32
C LYS A 81 -17.55 12.73 2.47
N GLU A 82 -17.99 12.58 3.71
CA GLU A 82 -17.14 12.73 4.91
C GLU A 82 -16.15 11.58 5.05
N ARG A 83 -16.57 10.36 4.66
CA ARG A 83 -15.70 9.17 4.61
C ARG A 83 -14.53 9.39 3.67
N MET A 84 -14.78 9.92 2.46
CA MET A 84 -13.75 10.25 1.48
C MET A 84 -12.78 11.34 1.99
N LYS A 85 -13.31 12.45 2.51
CA LYS A 85 -12.49 13.57 3.02
C LYS A 85 -11.61 13.18 4.22
N ASN A 86 -12.07 12.26 5.07
CA ASN A 86 -11.29 11.74 6.18
C ASN A 86 -10.22 10.75 5.74
N LEU A 87 -10.49 9.92 4.73
CA LEU A 87 -9.51 8.99 4.18
C LEU A 87 -8.38 9.71 3.42
N GLU A 88 -8.69 10.78 2.70
CA GLU A 88 -7.68 11.62 2.04
C GLU A 88 -6.65 12.20 3.02
N LYS A 89 -7.05 12.47 4.27
CA LYS A 89 -6.16 12.96 5.31
C LYS A 89 -5.45 11.86 6.10
N ALA A 90 -5.87 10.61 5.91
CA ALA A 90 -5.36 9.50 6.73
C ALA A 90 -3.98 9.03 6.30
N PHE A 91 -3.55 9.36 5.08
CA PHE A 91 -2.26 8.97 4.51
C PHE A 91 -1.45 10.20 4.09
N SER A 92 -0.13 10.11 4.18
CA SER A 92 0.78 11.16 3.71
C SER A 92 2.14 10.57 3.30
N ILE A 93 2.91 11.34 2.54
CA ILE A 93 4.33 11.04 2.33
C ILE A 93 5.11 11.39 3.62
N SER A 94 6.05 10.55 4.00
CA SER A 94 6.92 10.76 5.15
C SER A 94 7.88 11.92 4.91
N THR A 95 7.90 12.87 5.86
CA THR A 95 8.78 14.04 5.85
C THR A 95 10.16 13.76 6.47
N ASN A 96 10.38 12.55 7.01
CA ASN A 96 11.67 12.16 7.60
C ASN A 96 12.74 11.81 6.56
N SER A 97 12.38 11.80 5.29
CA SER A 97 13.31 11.75 4.18
C SER A 97 14.05 13.09 4.16
N LYS A 98 15.26 13.14 4.72
CA LYS A 98 16.19 14.28 4.69
C LYS A 98 16.69 14.58 3.26
N LYS A 99 15.77 14.79 2.32
CA LYS A 99 16.03 15.28 0.98
C LYS A 99 15.15 16.51 0.79
N SER A 100 15.72 17.62 1.20
CA SER A 100 15.42 18.98 0.73
C SER A 100 14.77 18.98 -0.64
N GLU A 101 13.53 19.45 -0.76
CA GLU A 101 12.91 19.94 -2.02
C GLU A 101 12.99 19.03 -3.27
N GLU A 102 13.49 17.80 -3.15
CA GLU A 102 13.73 16.89 -4.26
C GLU A 102 12.42 16.23 -4.68
N LEU A 103 12.22 16.18 -6.00
CA LEU A 103 11.11 15.50 -6.65
C LEU A 103 10.84 14.13 -6.03
N PHE A 104 9.56 13.75 -5.97
CA PHE A 104 9.16 12.42 -5.53
C PHE A 104 9.94 11.33 -6.28
N PRO A 105 10.51 10.34 -5.56
CA PRO A 105 11.61 9.51 -6.06
C PRO A 105 11.21 8.47 -7.11
N TYR A 106 9.91 8.23 -7.32
CA TYR A 106 9.42 7.14 -8.16
C TYR A 106 8.37 7.63 -9.16
N LYS A 107 8.50 7.27 -10.42
CA LYS A 107 7.50 7.54 -11.46
C LYS A 107 6.42 6.46 -11.51
N ARG A 108 6.77 5.20 -11.28
CA ARG A 108 5.84 4.06 -11.30
C ARG A 108 6.01 3.20 -10.06
N VAL A 109 4.91 2.95 -9.35
CA VAL A 109 4.93 2.20 -8.09
C VAL A 109 3.83 1.14 -8.05
N ILE A 110 4.02 0.07 -7.28
CA ILE A 110 2.96 -0.88 -6.92
C ILE A 110 2.64 -0.75 -5.44
N LEU A 111 1.39 -0.45 -5.11
CA LEU A 111 0.85 -0.61 -3.77
C LEU A 111 0.60 -2.09 -3.47
N VAL A 112 1.00 -2.55 -2.29
CA VAL A 112 0.74 -3.92 -1.83
C VAL A 112 -0.19 -3.86 -0.62
N ASP A 113 -1.29 -4.61 -0.65
CA ASP A 113 -2.20 -4.77 0.49
C ASP A 113 -2.63 -6.25 0.62
N ASP A 114 -3.21 -6.64 1.75
CA ASP A 114 -3.72 -8.01 1.93
C ASP A 114 -5.15 -8.17 1.39
N ILE A 115 -6.02 -7.16 1.57
CA ILE A 115 -7.42 -7.23 1.15
C ILE A 115 -7.94 -5.93 0.53
N TYR A 116 -8.52 -6.05 -0.66
CA TYR A 116 -9.24 -4.98 -1.35
C TYR A 116 -10.74 -5.09 -1.09
N THR A 117 -11.37 -4.08 -0.50
CA THR A 117 -12.80 -4.16 -0.07
C THR A 117 -13.71 -3.07 -0.63
N THR A 118 -13.46 -1.80 -0.35
CA THR A 118 -14.24 -0.68 -0.93
C THR A 118 -13.40 0.18 -1.86
N GLY A 119 -12.16 -0.23 -2.09
CA GLY A 119 -11.15 0.56 -2.80
C GLY A 119 -10.66 1.81 -2.10
N SER A 120 -11.37 2.33 -1.09
CA SER A 120 -11.06 3.63 -0.47
C SER A 120 -9.62 3.72 0.06
N THR A 121 -9.07 2.65 0.64
CA THR A 121 -7.68 2.64 1.10
C THR A 121 -6.69 2.82 -0.06
N ILE A 122 -6.84 2.04 -1.12
CA ILE A 122 -5.99 2.12 -2.31
C ILE A 122 -6.14 3.49 -2.97
N GLU A 123 -7.36 3.96 -3.14
CA GLU A 123 -7.66 5.27 -3.73
C GLU A 123 -7.00 6.42 -2.94
N ALA A 124 -7.12 6.41 -1.61
CA ALA A 124 -6.49 7.41 -0.77
C ALA A 124 -4.95 7.38 -0.87
N CYS A 125 -4.34 6.18 -0.91
CA CYS A 125 -2.90 6.03 -1.08
C CYS A 125 -2.45 6.52 -2.46
N THR A 126 -3.17 6.14 -3.53
CA THR A 126 -2.91 6.57 -4.91
C THR A 126 -2.96 8.09 -5.02
N ASN A 127 -3.98 8.73 -4.45
CA ASN A 127 -4.12 10.18 -4.47
C ASN A 127 -2.93 10.89 -3.80
N VAL A 128 -2.42 10.36 -2.69
CA VAL A 128 -1.22 10.91 -2.01
C VAL A 128 0.03 10.76 -2.87
N LEU A 129 0.22 9.59 -3.50
CA LEU A 129 1.39 9.32 -4.36
C LEU A 129 1.38 10.18 -5.64
N GLN A 130 0.22 10.31 -6.28
CA GLN A 130 0.07 11.15 -7.47
C GLN A 130 0.27 12.63 -7.16
N LYS A 131 -0.29 13.13 -6.04
CA LYS A 131 -0.05 14.50 -5.58
C LYS A 131 1.42 14.78 -5.26
N ALA A 132 2.18 13.76 -4.87
CA ALA A 132 3.61 13.88 -4.67
C ALA A 132 4.41 13.91 -5.99
N GLY A 133 3.83 13.47 -7.11
CA GLY A 133 4.47 13.47 -8.44
C GLY A 133 4.72 12.08 -9.03
N CYS A 134 4.11 11.03 -8.46
CA CYS A 134 4.07 9.71 -9.08
C CYS A 134 3.18 9.73 -10.33
N LEU A 135 3.63 9.14 -11.44
CA LEU A 135 2.89 9.14 -12.71
C LEU A 135 1.90 7.98 -12.78
N GLU A 136 2.32 6.77 -12.39
CA GLU A 136 1.48 5.58 -12.43
C GLU A 136 1.52 4.82 -11.11
N VAL A 137 0.34 4.50 -10.60
CA VAL A 137 0.17 3.73 -9.38
C VAL A 137 -0.61 2.47 -9.72
N PHE A 138 0.05 1.33 -9.60
CA PHE A 138 -0.54 0.00 -9.69
C PHE A 138 -0.81 -0.52 -8.29
N PHE A 139 -1.58 -1.60 -8.15
CA PHE A 139 -1.72 -2.27 -6.87
C PHE A 139 -1.90 -3.78 -7.03
N VAL A 140 -1.52 -4.52 -6.00
CA VAL A 140 -1.79 -5.96 -5.87
C VAL A 140 -2.33 -6.26 -4.48
N THR A 141 -3.32 -7.16 -4.42
CA THR A 141 -3.88 -7.66 -3.18
C THR A 141 -4.06 -9.17 -3.23
N VAL A 142 -3.98 -9.84 -2.09
CA VAL A 142 -4.22 -11.29 -2.00
C VAL A 142 -5.69 -11.61 -2.27
N CYS A 143 -6.59 -10.80 -1.71
CA CYS A 143 -8.04 -11.03 -1.80
C CYS A 143 -8.80 -9.76 -2.23
N ILE A 144 -9.89 -9.97 -2.96
CA ILE A 144 -10.88 -8.96 -3.32
C ILE A 144 -12.19 -9.35 -2.61
N GLY A 145 -12.79 -8.43 -1.85
CA GLY A 145 -14.08 -8.63 -1.20
C GLY A 145 -15.22 -8.74 -2.21
N SER A 146 -16.28 -9.46 -1.88
CA SER A 146 -17.46 -9.59 -2.73
C SER A 146 -18.27 -8.28 -2.76
N GLY A 147 -18.61 -7.80 -3.95
CA GLY A 147 -19.39 -6.56 -4.15
C GLY A 147 -18.78 -5.52 -5.11
N PHE A 148 -17.83 -5.93 -5.95
CA PHE A 148 -17.39 -5.17 -7.13
C PHE A 148 -18.09 -5.69 -8.37
#